data_AF-A0A5C4K3S6-F1
#
_entry.id   AF-A0A5C4K3S6-F1
#
_cell.length_a   1.000
_cell.length_b   1.000
_cell.length_c   1.000
_cell.angle_alpha   90.00
_cell.angle_beta   90.00
_cell.angle_gamma   90.00
#
_symmetry.space_group_name_H-M   'P 1'
#
loop_
_entity.id
_entity.type
_entity.pdbx_description
1 polymer ?
#
loop_
_entity_poly.entity_id
_entity_poly.type
_entity_poly.pdbx_seq_one_letter_code
_entity_poly.pdbx_strand_id
1 'polypeptide(L)'
;MTMQNPPHAPWDLNDPEDEPLLKVSSGVTSVLLNSPQHQTAVDALNADSDFERMWSAGTEFGTFFQYPGGGSIVQRETLSSSLIIPALRRANIEAPSTEDEFCALVLENLAEMKRAIRGEPVTIQLVHGLAGLSVPDGLQIATPWGVIRGIPAGTAQAARRARLNPTTAVLVGEHETTPLMGRGDLSEPMLQDEFQTHENQVRHLLPLAFALASEDGRVRAPSLTFSTRIVPFLGGWGSSGSPFGIPKEAIEIREPDIERIVHWANVLDANHNQSLDIAARRLVSAVNERYDPDDRLVDAVICWESLVGTKIETVNRVTSSLAILLEENIALRSKMMTSLGNTYSVRSQLVHGQKVKDGDRQKATEQAVDVAVQALRAIYSAGEPWVSEASDVRSKRIVLGEWDNRTSIR
;
A
#
# COMPACT_ATOMS: atom_id res chain seq x y z
N MET A 1 19.22 7.75 -49.19
CA MET A 1 19.86 7.25 -47.95
C MET A 1 18.74 6.89 -46.99
N THR A 2 18.28 5.65 -47.05
CA THR A 2 17.30 5.07 -46.12
C THR A 2 18.07 4.62 -44.89
N MET A 3 17.86 5.27 -43.75
CA MET A 3 18.39 4.80 -42.47
C MET A 3 17.65 3.51 -42.11
N GLN A 4 18.30 2.37 -42.30
CA GLN A 4 17.89 1.12 -41.68
C GLN A 4 18.26 1.22 -40.20
N ASN A 5 17.25 1.24 -39.32
CA ASN A 5 17.49 1.01 -37.91
C ASN A 5 18.11 -0.40 -37.77
N PRO A 6 19.20 -0.55 -37.00
CA PRO A 6 19.79 -1.86 -36.77
C PRO A 6 18.77 -2.78 -36.07
N PRO A 7 18.80 -4.09 -36.32
CA PRO A 7 17.97 -5.04 -35.62
C PRO A 7 18.32 -4.97 -34.12
N HIS A 8 17.36 -4.53 -33.30
CA HIS A 8 17.48 -4.61 -31.85
C HIS A 8 17.70 -6.09 -31.47
N ALA A 9 18.70 -6.36 -30.62
CA ALA A 9 18.87 -7.67 -30.02
C ALA A 9 17.57 -8.03 -29.27
N PRO A 10 17.06 -9.27 -29.37
CA PRO A 10 15.70 -9.56 -28.97
C PRO A 10 15.43 -9.40 -27.46
N TRP A 11 16.45 -9.30 -26.60
CA TRP A 11 16.28 -9.08 -25.16
C TRP A 11 17.54 -8.43 -24.56
N ASP A 12 17.44 -7.20 -24.07
CA ASP A 12 18.37 -6.68 -23.08
C ASP A 12 17.62 -6.58 -21.75
N LEU A 13 17.86 -7.54 -20.85
CA LEU A 13 17.30 -7.52 -19.48
C LEU A 13 17.82 -6.33 -18.66
N ASN A 14 18.79 -5.58 -19.18
CA ASN A 14 19.29 -4.34 -18.60
C ASN A 14 18.71 -3.09 -19.27
N ASP A 15 17.77 -3.21 -20.23
CA ASP A 15 17.13 -2.04 -20.83
C ASP A 15 16.39 -1.25 -19.74
N PRO A 16 16.86 -0.04 -19.38
CA PRO A 16 16.29 0.74 -18.29
C PRO A 16 14.91 1.35 -18.64
N GLU A 17 14.40 1.13 -19.86
CA GLU A 17 13.06 1.57 -20.29
C GLU A 17 11.93 0.58 -19.94
N ASP A 18 12.26 -0.60 -19.40
CA ASP A 18 11.32 -1.74 -19.33
C ASP A 18 10.95 -2.16 -17.91
N GLU A 19 9.86 -1.63 -17.36
CA GLU A 19 9.36 -2.00 -16.03
C GLU A 19 9.21 -3.54 -15.93
N PRO A 20 10.06 -4.29 -15.19
CA PRO A 20 10.21 -5.74 -15.38
C PRO A 20 8.98 -6.50 -14.88
N LEU A 21 8.25 -5.89 -13.94
CA LEU A 21 6.96 -6.42 -13.48
C LEU A 21 5.83 -6.25 -14.52
N LEU A 22 5.92 -5.27 -15.43
CA LEU A 22 4.82 -4.89 -16.34
C LEU A 22 4.94 -5.47 -17.76
N LYS A 23 6.11 -5.37 -18.42
CA LYS A 23 6.27 -5.76 -19.84
C LYS A 23 6.58 -7.23 -20.07
N VAL A 24 7.04 -7.95 -19.05
CA VAL A 24 7.37 -9.38 -19.15
C VAL A 24 6.21 -10.19 -19.75
N SER A 25 4.96 -9.80 -19.48
CA SER A 25 3.77 -10.52 -19.97
C SER A 25 3.61 -10.58 -21.50
N SER A 26 3.82 -9.47 -22.23
CA SER A 26 3.53 -9.44 -23.68
C SER A 26 4.61 -10.14 -24.50
N GLY A 27 5.89 -9.94 -24.14
CA GLY A 27 7.02 -10.60 -24.76
C GLY A 27 7.05 -12.10 -24.49
N VAL A 28 6.86 -12.51 -23.23
CA VAL A 28 6.88 -13.92 -22.84
C VAL A 28 5.72 -14.68 -23.47
N THR A 29 4.53 -14.09 -23.57
CA THR A 29 3.40 -14.77 -24.25
C THR A 29 3.77 -15.11 -25.69
N SER A 30 4.31 -14.17 -26.46
CA SER A 30 4.72 -14.44 -27.85
C SER A 30 5.79 -15.52 -27.95
N VAL A 31 6.80 -15.50 -27.09
CA VAL A 31 7.86 -16.52 -27.08
C VAL A 31 7.30 -17.89 -26.72
N LEU A 32 6.46 -17.96 -25.69
CA LEU A 32 5.82 -19.21 -25.25
C LEU A 32 4.93 -19.78 -26.35
N LEU A 33 4.07 -18.98 -26.97
CA LEU A 33 3.17 -19.45 -28.03
C LEU A 33 3.92 -19.99 -29.25
N ASN A 34 5.10 -19.45 -29.55
CA ASN A 34 5.95 -19.90 -30.66
C ASN A 34 6.93 -21.01 -30.27
N SER A 35 6.96 -21.45 -29.01
CA SER A 35 7.81 -22.53 -28.55
C SER A 35 7.35 -23.88 -29.10
N PRO A 36 8.25 -24.75 -29.59
CA PRO A 36 7.90 -26.12 -29.98
C PRO A 36 7.25 -26.94 -28.85
N GLN A 37 7.57 -26.61 -27.59
CA GLN A 37 7.05 -27.28 -26.40
C GLN A 37 5.63 -26.81 -26.03
N HIS A 38 5.17 -25.69 -26.57
CA HIS A 38 3.85 -25.12 -26.25
C HIS A 38 2.72 -26.08 -26.59
N GLN A 39 2.72 -26.64 -27.79
CA GLN A 39 1.69 -27.59 -28.20
C GLN A 39 1.69 -28.83 -27.30
N THR A 40 2.87 -29.33 -26.92
CA THR A 40 2.98 -30.47 -26.01
C THR A 40 2.39 -30.15 -24.63
N ALA A 41 2.63 -28.94 -24.10
CA ALA A 41 2.05 -28.51 -22.83
C ALA A 41 0.52 -28.35 -22.93
N VAL A 42 0.02 -27.75 -24.01
CA VAL A 42 -1.42 -27.60 -24.26
C VAL A 42 -2.11 -28.95 -24.39
N ASP A 43 -1.52 -29.90 -25.11
CA ASP A 43 -2.06 -31.25 -25.27
C ASP A 43 -2.10 -32.00 -23.92
N ALA A 44 -1.05 -31.88 -23.11
CA ALA A 44 -0.99 -32.47 -21.78
C ALA A 44 -2.07 -31.89 -20.85
N LEU A 45 -2.27 -30.57 -20.87
CA LEU A 45 -3.31 -29.90 -20.07
C LEU A 45 -4.73 -30.24 -20.55
N ASN A 46 -4.93 -30.43 -21.85
CA ASN A 46 -6.22 -30.85 -22.41
C ASN A 46 -6.55 -32.32 -22.12
N ALA A 47 -5.55 -33.17 -21.87
CA ALA A 47 -5.73 -34.56 -21.46
C ALA A 47 -6.07 -34.69 -19.96
N ASP A 48 -5.96 -33.62 -19.19
CA ASP A 48 -6.23 -33.60 -17.76
C ASP A 48 -7.73 -33.40 -17.50
N SER A 49 -8.34 -34.35 -16.77
CA SER A 49 -9.79 -34.42 -16.57
C SER A 49 -10.38 -33.23 -15.80
N ASP A 50 -9.58 -32.54 -14.97
CA ASP A 50 -10.06 -31.34 -14.27
C ASP A 50 -10.48 -30.26 -15.29
N PHE A 51 -9.76 -30.15 -16.42
CA PHE A 51 -9.99 -29.13 -17.43
C PHE A 51 -11.21 -29.42 -18.33
N GLU A 52 -11.69 -30.65 -18.40
CA GLU A 52 -12.93 -30.97 -19.14
C GLU A 52 -14.11 -30.15 -18.63
N ARG A 53 -14.23 -30.00 -17.30
CA ARG A 53 -15.26 -29.18 -16.66
C ARG A 53 -15.14 -27.72 -17.11
N MET A 54 -13.93 -27.18 -17.07
CA MET A 54 -13.65 -25.80 -17.47
C MET A 54 -14.09 -25.55 -18.91
N TRP A 55 -13.65 -26.40 -19.84
CA TRP A 55 -13.99 -26.25 -21.25
C TRP A 55 -15.46 -26.45 -21.57
N SER A 56 -16.15 -27.32 -20.83
CA SER A 56 -17.60 -27.51 -20.97
C SER A 56 -18.41 -26.31 -20.45
N ALA A 57 -17.87 -25.61 -19.46
CA ALA A 57 -18.49 -24.42 -18.86
C ALA A 57 -18.27 -23.16 -19.71
N GLY A 58 -17.17 -23.10 -20.46
CA GLY A 58 -16.80 -21.97 -21.30
C GLY A 58 -17.67 -21.75 -22.54
N THR A 59 -17.26 -20.77 -23.34
CA THR A 59 -17.78 -20.45 -24.68
C THR A 59 -16.71 -20.77 -25.73
N GLU A 60 -17.01 -20.51 -27.01
CA GLU A 60 -15.99 -20.56 -28.08
C GLU A 60 -14.80 -19.61 -27.83
N PHE A 61 -14.99 -18.58 -27.00
CA PHE A 61 -13.93 -17.63 -26.65
C PHE A 61 -13.08 -18.07 -25.46
N GLY A 62 -13.43 -19.17 -24.79
CA GLY A 62 -12.78 -19.66 -23.57
C GLY A 62 -13.69 -19.61 -22.35
N THR A 63 -13.09 -19.84 -21.18
CA THR A 63 -13.80 -19.90 -19.90
C THR A 63 -13.55 -18.61 -19.12
N PHE A 64 -14.62 -17.95 -18.68
CA PHE A 64 -14.50 -16.75 -17.87
C PHE A 64 -14.32 -17.11 -16.40
N PHE A 65 -13.27 -16.58 -15.79
CA PHE A 65 -13.06 -16.59 -14.35
C PHE A 65 -13.32 -15.19 -13.80
N GLN A 66 -14.26 -15.10 -12.86
CA GLN A 66 -14.53 -13.90 -12.09
C GLN A 66 -13.93 -14.04 -10.70
N TYR A 67 -13.33 -12.98 -10.21
CA TYR A 67 -12.72 -12.89 -8.89
C TYR A 67 -12.96 -11.47 -8.36
N PRO A 68 -12.87 -11.21 -7.05
CA PRO A 68 -13.14 -9.87 -6.57
C PRO A 68 -12.13 -8.86 -7.18
N GLY A 69 -12.65 -7.75 -7.68
CA GLY A 69 -11.88 -6.75 -8.43
C GLY A 69 -11.69 -7.01 -9.94
N GLY A 70 -12.23 -8.10 -10.53
CA GLY A 70 -12.20 -8.28 -11.98
C GLY A 70 -12.60 -9.65 -12.52
N GLY A 71 -12.22 -9.90 -13.77
CA GLY A 71 -12.41 -11.19 -14.41
C GLY A 71 -11.57 -11.30 -15.67
N SER A 72 -11.28 -12.52 -16.10
CA SER A 72 -10.51 -12.77 -17.30
C SER A 72 -10.95 -14.06 -17.99
N ILE A 73 -10.75 -14.12 -19.30
CA ILE A 73 -11.07 -15.29 -20.12
C ILE A 73 -9.78 -16.10 -20.28
N VAL A 74 -9.85 -17.39 -19.98
CA VAL A 74 -8.78 -18.34 -20.25
C VAL A 74 -9.14 -19.18 -21.47
N GLN A 75 -8.26 -19.18 -22.47
CA GLN A 75 -8.38 -19.98 -23.69
C GLN A 75 -7.51 -21.23 -23.60
N ARG A 76 -7.81 -22.25 -24.41
CA ARG A 76 -7.01 -23.47 -24.46
C ARG A 76 -5.58 -23.17 -24.89
N GLU A 77 -5.45 -22.28 -25.87
CA GLU A 77 -4.20 -21.88 -26.49
C GLU A 77 -3.36 -20.99 -25.57
N THR A 78 -3.99 -20.25 -24.65
CA THR A 78 -3.29 -19.35 -23.71
C THR A 78 -3.15 -19.93 -22.32
N LEU A 79 -3.50 -21.20 -22.11
CA LEU A 79 -3.51 -21.81 -20.79
C LEU A 79 -2.09 -21.86 -20.18
N SER A 80 -1.10 -22.31 -20.95
CA SER A 80 0.28 -22.41 -20.45
C SER A 80 0.86 -21.03 -20.11
N SER A 81 0.59 -20.00 -20.92
CA SER A 81 1.03 -18.64 -20.61
C SER A 81 0.30 -18.06 -19.39
N SER A 82 -0.97 -18.41 -19.19
CA SER A 82 -1.75 -18.01 -18.01
C SER A 82 -1.22 -18.58 -16.69
N LEU A 83 -0.48 -19.69 -16.74
CA LEU A 83 0.22 -20.27 -15.58
C LEU A 83 1.63 -19.70 -15.39
N ILE A 84 2.35 -19.47 -16.50
CA ILE A 84 3.73 -19.00 -16.47
C ILE A 84 3.82 -17.52 -16.11
N ILE A 85 2.93 -16.66 -16.65
CA ILE A 85 3.00 -15.21 -16.41
C ILE A 85 2.86 -14.85 -14.92
N PRO A 86 1.88 -15.39 -14.16
CA PRO A 86 1.81 -15.15 -12.72
C PRO A 86 3.03 -15.69 -11.97
N ALA A 87 3.59 -16.83 -12.39
CA ALA A 87 4.83 -17.36 -11.80
C ALA A 87 6.02 -16.41 -12.05
N LEU A 88 6.15 -15.80 -13.23
CA LEU A 88 7.20 -14.79 -13.46
C LEU A 88 7.00 -13.55 -12.58
N ARG A 89 5.75 -13.14 -12.34
CA ARG A 89 5.46 -12.01 -11.44
C ARG A 89 5.85 -12.34 -10.00
N ARG A 90 5.51 -13.55 -9.53
CA ARG A 90 5.96 -14.07 -8.23
C ARG A 90 7.48 -14.14 -8.17
N ALA A 91 8.13 -14.62 -9.23
CA ALA A 91 9.57 -14.72 -9.30
C ALA A 91 10.27 -13.35 -9.18
N ASN A 92 9.69 -12.29 -9.74
CA ASN A 92 10.23 -10.93 -9.57
C ASN A 92 10.11 -10.40 -8.13
N ILE A 93 9.32 -11.05 -7.27
CA ILE A 93 9.11 -10.68 -5.86
C ILE A 93 9.86 -11.64 -4.91
N GLU A 94 9.77 -12.93 -5.18
CA GLU A 94 10.35 -14.01 -4.38
C GLU A 94 11.82 -14.25 -4.76
N ALA A 95 12.25 -13.81 -5.94
CA ALA A 95 13.59 -13.96 -6.49
C ALA A 95 14.12 -15.41 -6.41
N PRO A 96 13.42 -16.40 -7.01
CA PRO A 96 13.90 -17.76 -7.07
C PRO A 96 15.28 -17.78 -7.75
N SER A 97 16.16 -18.58 -7.18
CA SER A 97 17.56 -18.69 -7.57
C SER A 97 17.81 -19.77 -8.62
N THR A 98 16.84 -20.66 -8.84
CA THR A 98 16.96 -21.80 -9.75
C THR A 98 15.74 -21.97 -10.67
N GLU A 99 15.95 -22.67 -11.78
CA GLU A 99 14.87 -23.09 -12.69
C GLU A 99 13.86 -24.01 -12.00
N ASP A 100 14.32 -24.90 -11.12
CA ASP A 100 13.45 -25.81 -10.37
C ASP A 100 12.51 -25.04 -9.43
N GLU A 101 13.03 -24.02 -8.73
CA GLU A 101 12.20 -23.13 -7.89
C GLU A 101 11.18 -22.37 -8.74
N PHE A 102 11.57 -21.88 -9.92
CA PHE A 102 10.62 -21.23 -10.83
C PHE A 102 9.54 -22.21 -11.34
N CYS A 103 9.94 -23.42 -11.72
CA CYS A 103 9.01 -24.48 -12.13
C CYS A 103 8.03 -24.84 -11.00
N ALA A 104 8.48 -24.84 -9.75
CA ALA A 104 7.62 -25.04 -8.59
C ALA A 104 6.50 -23.98 -8.53
N LEU A 105 6.81 -22.70 -8.76
CA LEU A 105 5.79 -21.63 -8.83
C LEU A 105 4.76 -21.88 -9.94
N VAL A 106 5.18 -22.37 -11.11
CA VAL A 106 4.27 -22.69 -12.23
C VAL A 106 3.36 -23.88 -11.87
N LEU A 107 3.90 -24.89 -11.18
CA LEU A 107 3.13 -26.05 -10.75
C LEU A 107 2.16 -25.71 -9.61
N GLU A 108 2.53 -24.82 -8.69
CA GLU A 108 1.62 -24.26 -7.69
C GLU A 108 0.45 -23.52 -8.36
N ASN A 109 0.75 -22.69 -9.37
CA ASN A 109 -0.28 -22.00 -10.15
C ASN A 109 -1.26 -22.98 -10.82
N LEU A 110 -0.75 -24.10 -11.35
CA LEU A 110 -1.57 -25.17 -11.92
C LEU A 110 -2.45 -25.83 -10.85
N ALA A 111 -1.91 -26.09 -9.66
CA ALA A 111 -2.67 -26.65 -8.55
C ALA A 111 -3.81 -25.72 -8.10
N GLU A 112 -3.53 -24.41 -7.96
CA GLU A 112 -4.53 -23.39 -7.66
C GLU A 112 -5.59 -23.29 -8.75
N MET A 113 -5.21 -23.40 -10.03
CA MET A 113 -6.17 -23.42 -11.13
C MET A 113 -7.15 -24.59 -11.03
N LYS A 114 -6.64 -25.79 -10.73
CA LYS A 114 -7.48 -26.97 -10.55
C LYS A 114 -8.44 -26.81 -9.38
N ARG A 115 -7.99 -26.23 -8.26
CA ARG A 115 -8.85 -25.84 -7.13
C ARG A 115 -9.97 -24.90 -7.59
N ALA A 116 -9.63 -23.84 -8.32
CA ALA A 116 -10.62 -22.90 -8.87
C ALA A 116 -11.65 -23.60 -9.78
N ILE A 117 -11.23 -24.49 -10.66
CA ILE A 117 -12.12 -25.24 -11.56
C ILE A 117 -13.11 -26.12 -10.77
N ARG A 118 -12.65 -26.68 -9.64
CA ARG A 118 -13.49 -27.46 -8.73
C ARG A 118 -14.47 -26.60 -7.93
N GLY A 119 -14.28 -25.28 -7.91
CA GLY A 119 -15.04 -24.33 -7.08
C GLY A 119 -14.52 -24.27 -5.65
N GLU A 120 -13.25 -24.65 -5.43
CA GLU A 120 -12.57 -24.54 -4.15
C GLU A 120 -12.00 -23.13 -3.97
N PRO A 121 -11.82 -22.66 -2.72
CA PRO A 121 -11.06 -21.44 -2.47
C PRO A 121 -9.64 -21.55 -3.05
N VAL A 122 -9.10 -20.44 -3.53
CA VAL A 122 -7.74 -20.30 -4.02
C VAL A 122 -7.06 -19.11 -3.35
N THR A 123 -5.74 -19.17 -3.24
CA THR A 123 -4.95 -18.06 -2.70
C THR A 123 -4.55 -17.12 -3.82
N ILE A 124 -4.86 -15.83 -3.67
CA ILE A 124 -4.32 -14.78 -4.53
C ILE A 124 -3.37 -13.89 -3.72
N GLN A 125 -2.37 -13.33 -4.42
CA GLN A 125 -1.45 -12.38 -3.79
C GLN A 125 -1.86 -10.94 -4.12
N LEU A 126 -1.91 -10.11 -3.09
CA LEU A 126 -2.05 -8.67 -3.18
C LEU A 126 -0.68 -8.05 -3.06
N VAL A 127 -0.26 -7.31 -4.08
CA VAL A 127 1.09 -6.76 -4.15
C VAL A 127 1.03 -5.25 -4.24
N HIS A 128 1.65 -4.59 -3.26
CA HIS A 128 1.73 -3.15 -3.17
C HIS A 128 3.20 -2.73 -3.29
N GLY A 129 3.51 -1.94 -4.32
CA GLY A 129 4.82 -1.32 -4.47
C GLY A 129 4.97 -0.15 -3.51
N LEU A 130 6.10 -0.06 -2.81
CA LEU A 130 6.43 0.98 -1.86
C LEU A 130 7.70 1.71 -2.29
N ALA A 131 7.70 3.04 -2.15
CA ALA A 131 8.87 3.89 -2.32
C ALA A 131 9.28 4.54 -0.99
N GLY A 132 10.55 4.90 -0.90
CA GLY A 132 11.12 5.56 0.28
C GLY A 132 11.57 4.60 1.37
N LEU A 133 11.69 3.31 1.09
CA LEU A 133 12.21 2.30 2.03
C LEU A 133 13.48 1.67 1.49
N SER A 134 14.50 1.50 2.32
CA SER A 134 15.66 0.67 2.05
C SER A 134 15.63 -0.49 3.05
N VAL A 135 15.07 -1.62 2.60
CA VAL A 135 14.98 -2.85 3.39
C VAL A 135 16.15 -3.75 2.97
N PRO A 136 17.10 -4.07 3.87
CA PRO A 136 18.21 -4.98 3.58
C PRO A 136 17.76 -6.33 3.05
N ASP A 137 18.60 -6.96 2.22
CA ASP A 137 18.34 -8.30 1.67
C ASP A 137 18.13 -9.31 2.81
N GLY A 138 17.13 -10.17 2.65
CA GLY A 138 16.73 -11.17 3.65
C GLY A 138 15.90 -10.60 4.82
N LEU A 139 15.83 -9.28 4.99
CA LEU A 139 14.99 -8.67 6.02
C LEU A 139 13.53 -8.62 5.58
N GLN A 140 12.63 -8.98 6.50
CA GLN A 140 11.19 -8.96 6.27
C GLN A 140 10.47 -8.27 7.43
N ILE A 141 9.43 -7.50 7.11
CA ILE A 141 8.56 -6.85 8.10
C ILE A 141 7.18 -7.47 7.96
N ALA A 142 6.81 -8.35 8.89
CA ALA A 142 5.51 -8.99 8.90
C ALA A 142 4.47 -8.06 9.55
N THR A 143 3.49 -7.63 8.76
CA THR A 143 2.36 -6.78 9.19
C THR A 143 1.05 -7.57 9.08
N PRO A 144 -0.05 -7.14 9.72
CA PRO A 144 -1.37 -7.76 9.52
C PRO A 144 -1.84 -7.81 8.07
N TRP A 145 -1.33 -6.88 7.24
CA TRP A 145 -1.72 -6.76 5.83
C TRP A 145 -0.81 -7.53 4.88
N GLY A 146 0.23 -8.19 5.39
CA GLY A 146 1.20 -8.93 4.59
C GLY A 146 2.65 -8.68 5.00
N VAL A 147 3.58 -9.17 4.17
CA VAL A 147 5.01 -9.11 4.42
C VAL A 147 5.68 -8.08 3.52
N ILE A 148 6.36 -7.10 4.13
CA ILE A 148 7.18 -6.12 3.41
C ILE A 148 8.59 -6.69 3.22
N ARG A 149 9.12 -6.58 2.01
CA ARG A 149 10.49 -6.96 1.67
C ARG A 149 11.13 -5.97 0.70
N GLY A 150 12.45 -5.87 0.74
CA GLY A 150 13.21 -5.11 -0.25
C GLY A 150 13.08 -5.74 -1.64
N ILE A 151 13.15 -4.91 -2.69
CA ILE A 151 13.33 -5.42 -4.04
C ILE A 151 14.84 -5.55 -4.29
N PRO A 152 15.34 -6.72 -4.75
CA PRO A 152 16.76 -6.90 -5.04
C PRO A 152 17.31 -5.83 -5.98
N ALA A 153 18.57 -5.43 -5.74
CA ALA A 153 19.26 -4.49 -6.61
C ALA A 153 19.37 -5.09 -8.03
N GLY A 154 18.84 -4.37 -9.02
CA GLY A 154 18.76 -4.81 -10.43
C GLY A 154 17.32 -5.03 -10.90
N THR A 155 16.45 -5.63 -10.07
CA THR A 155 15.03 -5.86 -10.44
C THR A 155 14.21 -4.57 -10.42
N ALA A 156 14.56 -3.62 -9.55
CA ALA A 156 13.85 -2.35 -9.39
C ALA A 156 14.18 -1.28 -10.46
N GLN A 157 15.18 -1.52 -11.32
CA GLN A 157 15.81 -0.44 -12.08
C GLN A 157 14.98 0.07 -13.26
N ALA A 158 14.03 -0.71 -13.77
CA ALA A 158 13.36 -0.37 -15.01
C ALA A 158 11.94 0.23 -14.84
N ALA A 159 11.52 0.53 -13.60
CA ALA A 159 10.39 1.42 -13.30
C ALA A 159 10.74 2.92 -13.37
N ARG A 160 11.99 3.27 -13.72
CA ARG A 160 12.61 4.57 -13.40
C ARG A 160 12.17 5.77 -14.23
N ARG A 161 11.48 5.61 -15.37
CA ARG A 161 11.26 6.75 -16.29
C ARG A 161 9.84 7.35 -16.33
N ALA A 162 8.82 6.66 -15.82
CA ALA A 162 7.45 7.19 -15.85
C ALA A 162 6.89 7.62 -14.48
N ARG A 163 7.53 7.23 -13.37
CA ARG A 163 7.04 7.54 -12.01
C ARG A 163 8.13 8.26 -11.21
N LEU A 164 7.75 9.33 -10.54
CA LEU A 164 8.63 10.19 -9.73
C LEU A 164 9.30 9.45 -8.56
N ASN A 165 8.81 8.26 -8.21
CA ASN A 165 9.27 7.45 -7.08
C ASN A 165 9.57 6.00 -7.52
N PRO A 166 10.84 5.56 -7.50
CA PRO A 166 11.15 4.16 -7.76
C PRO A 166 10.57 3.30 -6.65
N THR A 167 9.96 2.17 -7.02
CA THR A 167 9.58 1.14 -6.04
C THR A 167 10.85 0.53 -5.46
N THR A 168 11.02 0.61 -4.15
CA THR A 168 12.20 0.11 -3.43
C THR A 168 11.88 -1.06 -2.51
N ALA A 169 10.60 -1.27 -2.19
CA ALA A 169 10.10 -2.42 -1.44
C ALA A 169 8.73 -2.84 -1.97
N VAL A 170 8.31 -4.06 -1.65
CA VAL A 170 6.94 -4.54 -1.89
C VAL A 170 6.34 -5.06 -0.60
N LEU A 171 5.05 -4.78 -0.39
CA LEU A 171 4.20 -5.49 0.56
C LEU A 171 3.44 -6.57 -0.21
N VAL A 172 3.52 -7.81 0.27
CA VAL A 172 2.80 -8.96 -0.29
C VAL A 172 1.83 -9.51 0.77
N GLY A 173 0.54 -9.36 0.53
CA GLY A 173 -0.52 -9.99 1.30
C GLY A 173 -1.08 -11.20 0.55
N GLU A 174 -1.58 -12.18 1.29
CA GLU A 174 -2.31 -13.33 0.73
C GLU A 174 -3.78 -13.24 1.10
N HIS A 175 -4.65 -13.61 0.17
CA HIS A 175 -6.09 -13.60 0.39
C HIS A 175 -6.73 -14.81 -0.28
N GLU A 176 -7.57 -15.52 0.48
CA GLU A 176 -8.34 -16.64 -0.05
C GLU A 176 -9.64 -16.13 -0.68
N THR A 177 -9.91 -16.55 -1.91
CA THR A 177 -11.15 -16.23 -2.63
C THR A 177 -11.66 -17.47 -3.36
N THR A 178 -12.97 -17.55 -3.61
CA THR A 178 -13.54 -18.60 -4.48
C THR A 178 -13.88 -17.99 -5.84
N PRO A 179 -13.07 -18.24 -6.90
CA PRO A 179 -13.34 -17.69 -8.21
C PRO A 179 -14.60 -18.31 -8.80
N LEU A 180 -15.41 -17.49 -9.47
CA LEU A 180 -16.60 -17.98 -10.17
C LEU A 180 -16.21 -18.30 -11.60
N MET A 181 -16.50 -19.53 -12.03
CA MET A 181 -16.21 -20.00 -13.38
C MET A 181 -17.51 -20.07 -14.19
N GLY A 182 -17.53 -19.45 -15.37
CA GLY A 182 -18.74 -19.43 -16.19
C GLY A 182 -18.58 -18.86 -17.59
N ARG A 183 -19.73 -18.52 -18.19
CA ARG A 183 -19.85 -18.02 -19.58
C ARG A 183 -19.71 -16.50 -19.72
N GLY A 184 -19.49 -15.78 -18.62
CA GLY A 184 -19.35 -14.33 -18.61
C GLY A 184 -20.68 -13.57 -18.61
N ASP A 185 -21.77 -14.18 -18.14
CA ASP A 185 -23.04 -13.46 -17.96
C ASP A 185 -22.93 -12.57 -16.71
N LEU A 186 -22.59 -11.29 -16.92
CA LEU A 186 -22.21 -10.28 -15.91
C LEU A 186 -23.33 -9.88 -14.93
N SER A 187 -24.40 -10.66 -14.85
CA SER A 187 -25.58 -10.35 -14.02
C SER A 187 -25.43 -10.72 -12.55
N GLU A 188 -24.38 -11.48 -12.19
CA GLU A 188 -24.11 -11.75 -10.78
C GLU A 188 -23.60 -10.49 -10.07
N PRO A 189 -24.12 -10.19 -8.86
CA PRO A 189 -23.68 -9.04 -8.09
C PRO A 189 -22.17 -9.11 -7.93
N MET A 190 -21.49 -8.00 -8.25
CA MET A 190 -20.06 -7.87 -7.99
C MET A 190 -19.79 -8.37 -6.57
N LEU A 191 -18.98 -9.43 -6.45
CA LEU A 191 -18.47 -9.89 -5.17
C LEU A 191 -18.02 -8.64 -4.39
N GLN A 192 -18.65 -8.38 -3.24
CA GLN A 192 -18.38 -7.18 -2.44
C GLN A 192 -16.87 -7.05 -2.28
N ASP A 193 -16.36 -5.84 -2.54
CA ASP A 193 -14.94 -5.63 -2.81
C ASP A 193 -14.13 -5.58 -1.51
N GLU A 194 -13.99 -6.73 -0.86
CA GLU A 194 -13.06 -6.95 0.27
C GLU A 194 -11.65 -6.49 -0.11
N PHE A 195 -11.25 -6.59 -1.39
CA PHE A 195 -9.99 -6.05 -1.87
C PHE A 195 -9.92 -4.54 -1.88
N GLN A 196 -10.97 -3.84 -2.29
CA GLN A 196 -10.98 -2.38 -2.20
C GLN A 196 -10.88 -1.95 -0.75
N THR A 197 -11.50 -2.69 0.17
CA THR A 197 -11.36 -2.47 1.61
C THR A 197 -9.92 -2.67 2.06
N HIS A 198 -9.29 -3.79 1.70
CA HIS A 198 -7.88 -4.06 2.00
C HIS A 198 -6.93 -3.03 1.37
N GLU A 199 -7.10 -2.68 0.11
CA GLU A 199 -6.29 -1.69 -0.59
C GLU A 199 -6.44 -0.31 0.06
N ASN A 200 -7.66 0.08 0.46
CA ASN A 200 -7.90 1.33 1.17
C ASN A 200 -7.24 1.32 2.56
N GLN A 201 -7.30 0.20 3.27
CA GLN A 201 -6.61 0.01 4.55
C GLN A 201 -5.10 0.15 4.38
N VAL A 202 -4.48 -0.63 3.49
CA VAL A 202 -3.03 -0.56 3.22
C VAL A 202 -2.62 0.85 2.80
N ARG A 203 -3.37 1.49 1.90
CA ARG A 203 -3.06 2.84 1.40
C ARG A 203 -2.93 3.89 2.50
N HIS A 204 -3.66 3.74 3.60
CA HIS A 204 -3.70 4.75 4.68
C HIS A 204 -3.04 4.28 5.97
N LEU A 205 -3.27 3.03 6.38
CA LEU A 205 -2.79 2.49 7.65
C LEU A 205 -1.33 2.08 7.59
N LEU A 206 -0.86 1.54 6.45
CA LEU A 206 0.55 1.17 6.34
C LEU A 206 1.47 2.39 6.46
N PRO A 207 1.29 3.49 5.71
CA PRO A 207 2.13 4.66 5.90
C PRO A 207 1.96 5.31 7.27
N LEU A 208 0.75 5.25 7.84
CA LEU A 208 0.51 5.73 9.19
C LEU A 208 1.32 4.91 10.22
N ALA A 209 1.39 3.59 10.10
CA ALA A 209 2.18 2.74 11.00
C ALA A 209 3.65 3.17 11.04
N PHE A 210 4.25 3.47 9.88
CA PHE A 210 5.62 3.99 9.80
C PHE A 210 5.76 5.38 10.41
N ALA A 211 4.80 6.28 10.17
CA ALA A 211 4.81 7.61 10.78
C ALA A 211 4.75 7.51 12.31
N LEU A 212 3.88 6.62 12.83
CA LEU A 212 3.77 6.33 14.26
C LEU A 212 4.96 5.52 14.80
N ALA A 213 5.80 4.92 13.98
CA ALA A 213 7.03 4.26 14.42
C ALA A 213 8.27 5.19 14.48
N SER A 214 8.17 6.42 13.99
CA SER A 214 9.32 7.35 13.85
C SER A 214 9.74 8.05 15.16
N GLU A 215 10.96 7.85 15.67
CA GLU A 215 11.39 8.44 16.97
C GLU A 215 12.41 9.58 16.87
N ASP A 216 13.10 9.76 15.75
CA ASP A 216 14.24 10.68 15.60
C ASP A 216 13.82 12.14 15.31
N GLY A 217 12.57 12.49 15.64
CA GLY A 217 11.97 13.78 15.28
C GLY A 217 11.75 13.99 13.79
N ARG A 218 12.07 12.99 12.95
CA ARG A 218 11.79 13.00 11.51
C ARG A 218 10.74 11.98 11.20
N VAL A 219 9.50 12.44 11.10
CA VAL A 219 8.37 11.59 10.72
C VAL A 219 8.56 11.10 9.29
N ARG A 220 8.53 9.78 9.12
CA ARG A 220 8.91 9.06 7.92
C ARG A 220 7.84 8.04 7.59
N ALA A 221 7.46 7.94 6.32
CA ALA A 221 6.53 6.92 5.87
C ALA A 221 6.74 6.56 4.39
N PRO A 222 6.47 5.29 3.99
CA PRO A 222 6.52 4.88 2.60
C PRO A 222 5.41 5.52 1.78
N SER A 223 5.63 5.70 0.48
CA SER A 223 4.58 6.04 -0.47
C SER A 223 4.22 4.82 -1.31
N LEU A 224 2.92 4.59 -1.53
CA LEU A 224 2.43 3.56 -2.43
C LEU A 224 2.71 3.96 -3.88
N THR A 225 3.45 3.14 -4.63
CA THR A 225 3.78 3.38 -6.05
C THR A 225 2.79 2.70 -6.96
N PHE A 226 2.41 1.46 -6.65
CA PHE A 226 1.39 0.69 -7.36
C PHE A 226 0.68 -0.28 -6.43
N SER A 227 -0.48 -0.75 -6.86
CA SER A 227 -1.14 -1.95 -6.33
C SER A 227 -1.51 -2.86 -7.48
N THR A 228 -1.32 -4.16 -7.32
CA THR A 228 -1.71 -5.19 -8.31
C THR A 228 -2.14 -6.46 -7.59
N ARG A 229 -2.73 -7.37 -8.36
CA ARG A 229 -3.16 -8.69 -7.90
C ARG A 229 -2.46 -9.74 -8.75
N ILE A 230 -1.95 -10.77 -8.11
CA ILE A 230 -1.44 -11.96 -8.79
C ILE A 230 -2.45 -13.07 -8.52
N VAL A 231 -3.28 -13.34 -9.52
CA VAL A 231 -4.13 -14.53 -9.54
C VAL A 231 -3.29 -15.64 -10.19
N PRO A 232 -3.07 -16.77 -9.50
CA PRO A 232 -2.09 -17.79 -9.92
C PRO A 232 -2.23 -18.28 -11.37
N PHE A 233 -3.45 -18.23 -11.92
CA PHE A 233 -3.77 -18.82 -13.23
C PHE A 233 -4.34 -17.81 -14.23
N LEU A 234 -4.20 -16.50 -14.00
CA LEU A 234 -4.66 -15.47 -14.94
C LEU A 234 -3.50 -14.56 -15.36
N GLY A 235 -3.21 -14.55 -16.67
CA GLY A 235 -2.16 -13.70 -17.25
C GLY A 235 -2.50 -12.20 -17.31
N GLY A 236 -3.75 -11.82 -17.08
CA GLY A 236 -4.19 -10.42 -17.11
C GLY A 236 -3.45 -9.55 -16.09
N TRP A 237 -3.22 -8.28 -16.44
CA TRP A 237 -2.62 -7.28 -15.55
C TRP A 237 -3.56 -6.12 -15.34
N GLY A 238 -3.90 -5.83 -14.09
CA GLY A 238 -4.51 -4.58 -13.68
C GLY A 238 -3.68 -4.00 -12.56
N SER A 239 -2.99 -2.89 -12.81
CA SER A 239 -2.38 -2.11 -11.74
C SER A 239 -3.06 -0.77 -11.58
N SER A 240 -3.29 -0.39 -10.33
CA SER A 240 -3.51 1.00 -9.97
C SER A 240 -2.15 1.61 -9.61
N GLY A 241 -1.95 2.88 -9.91
CA GLY A 241 -0.73 3.61 -9.56
C GLY A 241 -1.07 5.05 -9.24
N SER A 242 -0.34 5.65 -8.30
CA SER A 242 -0.43 7.10 -8.12
C SER A 242 0.37 7.78 -9.23
N PRO A 243 -0.23 8.64 -10.07
CA PRO A 243 0.53 9.44 -11.02
C PRO A 243 1.35 10.53 -10.31
N PHE A 244 1.12 10.75 -9.02
CA PHE A 244 1.78 11.77 -8.22
C PHE A 244 2.60 11.12 -7.11
N GLY A 245 3.87 11.50 -7.03
CA GLY A 245 4.76 11.07 -5.96
C GLY A 245 5.89 12.08 -5.82
N ILE A 246 6.26 12.41 -4.58
CA ILE A 246 7.42 13.24 -4.31
C ILE A 246 8.61 12.32 -4.22
N PRO A 247 9.72 12.56 -4.95
CA PRO A 247 10.97 11.83 -4.76
C PRO A 247 11.33 11.75 -3.28
N LYS A 248 11.40 10.54 -2.73
CA LYS A 248 11.78 10.31 -1.34
C LYS A 248 13.19 9.77 -1.21
N GLU A 249 13.92 10.32 -0.26
CA GLU A 249 15.12 9.65 0.25
C GLU A 249 14.70 8.34 0.92
N ALA A 250 15.39 7.25 0.58
CA ALA A 250 15.08 5.96 1.13
C ALA A 250 15.44 5.90 2.62
N ILE A 251 14.50 5.45 3.43
CA ILE A 251 14.70 5.23 4.86
C ILE A 251 15.34 3.86 5.03
N GLU A 252 16.58 3.83 5.51
CA GLU A 252 17.21 2.58 5.95
C GLU A 252 16.42 2.00 7.12
N ILE A 253 15.88 0.79 6.93
CA ILE A 253 15.16 0.06 7.97
C ILE A 253 16.16 -0.79 8.75
N ARG A 254 16.16 -0.62 10.07
CA ARG A 254 17.00 -1.38 11.01
C ARG A 254 16.12 -2.25 11.90
N GLU A 255 16.71 -3.24 12.56
CA GLU A 255 15.97 -4.17 13.45
C GLU A 255 15.08 -3.46 14.49
N PRO A 256 15.51 -2.39 15.20
CA PRO A 256 14.64 -1.69 16.14
C PRO A 256 13.44 -0.99 15.47
N ASP A 257 13.55 -0.63 14.19
CA ASP A 257 12.43 -0.04 13.45
C ASP A 257 11.35 -1.07 13.18
N ILE A 258 11.74 -2.34 12.93
CA ILE A 258 10.82 -3.43 12.62
C ILE A 258 9.85 -3.64 13.78
N GLU A 259 10.35 -3.81 15.00
CA GLU A 259 9.50 -4.06 16.17
C GLU A 259 8.46 -2.96 16.35
N ARG A 260 8.85 -1.69 16.15
CA ARG A 260 7.93 -0.54 16.25
C ARG A 260 6.93 -0.48 15.11
N ILE A 261 7.37 -0.70 13.87
CA ILE A 261 6.47 -0.72 12.71
C ILE A 261 5.44 -1.82 12.87
N VAL A 262 5.86 -3.03 13.25
CA VAL A 262 4.98 -4.18 13.48
C VAL A 262 4.02 -3.89 14.64
N HIS A 263 4.51 -3.33 15.74
CA HIS A 263 3.66 -2.92 16.86
C HIS A 263 2.56 -1.96 16.41
N TRP A 264 2.90 -0.86 15.73
CA TRP A 264 1.92 0.11 15.27
C TRP A 264 0.99 -0.44 14.19
N ALA A 265 1.48 -1.32 13.30
CA ALA A 265 0.64 -1.98 12.31
C ALA A 265 -0.44 -2.84 13.00
N ASN A 266 -0.06 -3.62 14.02
CA ASN A 266 -1.01 -4.42 14.81
C ASN A 266 -2.00 -3.55 15.59
N VAL A 267 -1.54 -2.46 16.21
CA VAL A 267 -2.41 -1.53 16.94
C VAL A 267 -3.44 -0.89 16.01
N LEU A 268 -3.02 -0.46 14.81
CA LEU A 268 -3.92 0.12 13.82
C LEU A 268 -4.90 -0.91 13.27
N ASP A 269 -4.45 -2.11 12.93
CA ASP A 269 -5.34 -3.16 12.42
C ASP A 269 -6.43 -3.53 13.44
N ALA A 270 -6.07 -3.64 14.72
CA ALA A 270 -7.01 -4.02 15.77
C ALA A 270 -7.94 -2.87 16.22
N ASN A 271 -7.47 -1.62 16.20
CA ASN A 271 -8.17 -0.51 16.88
C ASN A 271 -8.57 0.66 15.95
N HIS A 272 -8.23 0.62 14.66
CA HIS A 272 -8.61 1.70 13.77
C HIS A 272 -10.12 1.82 13.62
N ASN A 273 -10.62 3.04 13.68
CA ASN A 273 -12.03 3.35 13.60
C ASN A 273 -12.24 4.51 12.62
N GLN A 274 -13.36 4.47 11.89
CA GLN A 274 -13.77 5.50 10.92
C GLN A 274 -13.78 6.93 11.50
N SER A 275 -13.93 7.09 12.82
CA SER A 275 -13.84 8.39 13.50
C SER A 275 -12.49 9.09 13.29
N LEU A 276 -11.43 8.30 13.01
CA LEU A 276 -10.05 8.75 12.83
C LEU A 276 -9.62 8.79 11.35
N ASP A 277 -10.47 8.41 10.39
CA ASP A 277 -10.13 8.35 8.96
C ASP A 277 -9.59 9.68 8.42
N ILE A 278 -10.18 10.79 8.86
CA ILE A 278 -9.75 12.13 8.42
C ILE A 278 -8.38 12.45 9.01
N ALA A 279 -8.17 12.19 10.31
CA ALA A 279 -6.90 12.44 10.98
C ALA A 279 -5.76 11.63 10.34
N ALA A 280 -5.99 10.32 10.18
CA ALA A 280 -5.05 9.39 9.58
C ALA A 280 -4.66 9.83 8.16
N ARG A 281 -5.64 10.05 7.28
CA ARG A 281 -5.39 10.45 5.89
C ARG A 281 -4.66 11.79 5.79
N ARG A 282 -5.00 12.75 6.65
CA ARG A 282 -4.37 14.08 6.63
C ARG A 282 -2.93 14.03 7.13
N LEU A 283 -2.63 13.26 8.16
CA LEU A 283 -1.25 13.02 8.55
C LEU A 283 -0.46 12.33 7.44
N VAL A 284 -1.00 11.27 6.84
CA VAL A 284 -0.34 10.56 5.73
C VAL A 284 -0.09 11.51 4.56
N SER A 285 -1.06 12.35 4.18
CA SER A 285 -0.89 13.38 3.14
C SER A 285 0.24 14.35 3.48
N ALA A 286 0.27 14.87 4.71
CA ALA A 286 1.29 15.80 5.20
C ALA A 286 2.70 15.20 5.23
N VAL A 287 2.83 13.89 5.40
CA VAL A 287 4.12 13.19 5.43
C VAL A 287 4.54 12.72 4.03
N ASN A 288 3.60 12.33 3.16
CA ASN A 288 3.91 11.55 1.96
C ASN A 288 3.55 12.19 0.62
N GLU A 289 2.54 13.05 0.57
CA GLU A 289 1.90 13.46 -0.68
C GLU A 289 2.15 14.94 -1.02
N ARG A 290 2.41 15.77 -0.01
CA ARG A 290 2.60 17.22 -0.17
C ARG A 290 4.07 17.62 -0.16
N TYR A 291 4.51 18.27 -1.25
CA TYR A 291 5.88 18.79 -1.37
C TYR A 291 5.98 20.14 -0.69
N ASP A 292 4.97 20.98 -0.90
CA ASP A 292 4.93 22.32 -0.36
C ASP A 292 4.73 22.29 1.17
N PRO A 293 5.61 22.92 1.96
CA PRO A 293 5.46 22.99 3.41
C PRO A 293 4.15 23.67 3.88
N ASP A 294 3.54 24.53 3.05
CA ASP A 294 2.25 25.17 3.34
C ASP A 294 1.12 24.13 3.37
N ASP A 295 1.02 23.31 2.32
CA ASP A 295 0.02 22.24 2.24
C ASP A 295 0.23 21.20 3.34
N ARG A 296 1.50 20.84 3.63
CA ARG A 296 1.84 19.92 4.73
C ARG A 296 1.38 20.46 6.07
N LEU A 297 1.59 21.75 6.34
CA LEU A 297 1.14 22.40 7.56
C LEU A 297 -0.39 22.42 7.64
N VAL A 298 -1.07 22.75 6.54
CA VAL A 298 -2.54 22.73 6.49
C VAL A 298 -3.09 21.35 6.79
N ASP A 299 -2.56 20.30 6.14
CA ASP A 299 -3.01 18.92 6.38
C ASP A 299 -2.72 18.46 7.82
N ALA A 300 -1.53 18.76 8.37
CA ALA A 300 -1.20 18.43 9.75
C ALA A 300 -2.12 19.12 10.77
N VAL A 301 -2.49 20.39 10.55
CA VAL A 301 -3.45 21.10 11.41
C VAL A 301 -4.87 20.55 11.23
N ILE A 302 -5.29 20.14 10.03
CA ILE A 302 -6.58 19.46 9.85
C ILE A 302 -6.60 18.13 10.62
N CYS A 303 -5.48 17.41 10.66
CA CYS A 303 -5.36 16.21 11.50
C CYS A 303 -5.68 16.54 12.97
N TRP A 304 -5.08 17.59 13.54
CA TRP A 304 -5.39 18.05 14.90
C TRP A 304 -6.88 18.33 15.12
N GLU A 305 -7.51 19.06 14.19
CA GLU A 305 -8.92 19.42 14.25
C GLU A 305 -9.83 18.20 14.16
N SER A 306 -9.48 17.22 13.32
CA SER A 306 -10.23 15.96 13.23
C SER A 306 -10.00 15.03 14.43
N LEU A 307 -8.92 15.20 15.17
CA LEU A 307 -8.67 14.46 16.41
C LEU A 307 -9.46 15.05 17.57
N VAL A 308 -9.35 16.35 17.81
CA VAL A 308 -9.84 16.98 19.05
C VAL A 308 -10.51 18.34 18.81
N GLY A 309 -11.03 18.57 17.61
CA GLY A 309 -11.75 19.78 17.26
C GLY A 309 -13.25 19.71 17.50
N THR A 310 -13.86 20.89 17.55
CA THR A 310 -15.32 21.09 17.62
C THR A 310 -15.74 22.16 16.61
N LYS A 311 -17.04 22.30 16.34
CA LYS A 311 -17.54 23.30 15.38
C LYS A 311 -17.35 24.76 15.81
N ILE A 312 -17.16 25.03 17.12
CA ILE A 312 -17.13 26.37 17.71
C ILE A 312 -15.80 26.53 18.48
N GLU A 313 -15.14 27.69 18.38
CA GLU A 313 -13.89 27.98 19.10
C GLU A 313 -12.77 26.95 18.85
N THR A 314 -12.54 26.61 17.58
CA THR A 314 -11.63 25.54 17.15
C THR A 314 -10.22 25.67 17.73
N VAL A 315 -9.60 26.84 17.65
CA VAL A 315 -8.18 27.03 18.02
C VAL A 315 -7.94 26.75 19.50
N ASN A 316 -8.60 27.48 20.40
CA ASN A 316 -8.38 27.31 21.85
C ASN A 316 -8.73 25.89 22.32
N ARG A 317 -9.80 25.31 21.77
CA ARG A 317 -10.23 23.96 22.12
C ARG A 317 -9.21 22.91 21.69
N VAL A 318 -8.74 22.97 20.44
CA VAL A 318 -7.75 22.03 19.89
C VAL A 318 -6.43 22.16 20.64
N THR A 319 -5.90 23.37 20.81
CA THR A 319 -4.59 23.57 21.46
C THR A 319 -4.61 23.16 22.93
N SER A 320 -5.70 23.45 23.66
CA SER A 320 -5.85 23.00 25.05
C SER A 320 -5.94 21.48 25.15
N SER A 321 -6.70 20.84 24.25
CA SER A 321 -6.87 19.38 24.26
C SER A 321 -5.56 18.67 23.95
N LEU A 322 -4.82 19.10 22.91
CA LEU A 322 -3.52 18.55 22.57
C LEU A 322 -2.48 18.74 23.68
N ALA A 323 -2.46 19.90 24.32
CA ALA A 323 -1.56 20.14 25.44
C ALA A 323 -1.87 19.22 26.63
N ILE A 324 -3.15 19.02 26.97
CA ILE A 324 -3.53 18.08 28.04
C ILE A 324 -3.18 16.64 27.66
N LEU A 325 -3.43 16.26 26.41
CA LEU A 325 -3.17 14.94 25.86
C LEU A 325 -1.69 14.55 25.93
N LEU A 326 -0.80 15.50 25.64
CA LEU A 326 0.63 15.22 25.43
C LEU A 326 1.53 15.62 26.60
N GLU A 327 1.06 16.50 27.50
CA GLU A 327 1.86 16.97 28.63
C GLU A 327 1.15 16.70 29.96
N GLU A 328 1.86 16.12 30.93
CA GLU A 328 1.35 15.96 32.29
C GLU A 328 1.48 17.24 33.12
N ASN A 329 2.61 17.94 32.94
CA ASN A 329 2.96 19.08 33.76
C ASN A 329 2.20 20.34 33.33
N ILE A 330 1.45 20.95 34.26
CA ILE A 330 0.63 22.15 33.99
C ILE A 330 1.45 23.30 33.39
N ALA A 331 2.70 23.52 33.84
CA ALA A 331 3.54 24.57 33.28
C ALA A 331 4.02 24.23 31.86
N LEU A 332 4.26 22.96 31.55
CA LEU A 332 4.58 22.51 30.19
C LEU A 332 3.36 22.59 29.27
N ARG A 333 2.15 22.25 29.77
CA ARG A 333 0.89 22.44 29.03
C ARG A 333 0.72 23.87 28.56
N SER A 334 0.91 24.85 29.44
CA SER A 334 0.78 26.28 29.06
C SER A 334 1.78 26.70 27.97
N LYS A 335 3.03 26.23 28.07
CA LYS A 335 4.06 26.47 27.03
C LYS A 335 3.67 25.82 25.70
N MET A 336 3.22 24.56 25.75
CA MET A 336 2.77 23.83 24.58
C MET A 336 1.58 24.53 23.92
N MET A 337 0.56 24.92 24.68
CA MET A 337 -0.60 25.68 24.17
C MET A 337 -0.17 26.95 23.42
N THR A 338 0.77 27.71 24.00
CA THR A 338 1.31 28.92 23.36
C THR A 338 2.00 28.57 22.04
N SER A 339 2.79 27.51 22.04
CA SER A 339 3.51 27.03 20.86
C SER A 339 2.55 26.57 19.75
N LEU A 340 1.52 25.79 20.08
CA LEU A 340 0.49 25.36 19.15
C LEU A 340 -0.33 26.54 18.60
N GLY A 341 -0.61 27.55 19.43
CA GLY A 341 -1.24 28.80 19.00
C GLY A 341 -0.42 29.56 17.96
N ASN A 342 0.90 29.58 18.10
CA ASN A 342 1.81 30.17 17.11
C ASN A 342 1.76 29.39 15.78
N THR A 343 1.77 28.05 15.83
CA THR A 343 1.61 27.21 14.63
C THR A 343 0.28 27.48 13.92
N TYR A 344 -0.81 27.62 14.67
CA TYR A 344 -2.12 28.02 14.13
C TYR A 344 -2.10 29.39 13.46
N SER A 345 -1.42 30.36 14.07
CA SER A 345 -1.25 31.70 13.51
C SER A 345 -0.54 31.65 12.16
N VAL A 346 0.57 30.92 12.06
CA VAL A 346 1.30 30.71 10.79
C VAL A 346 0.39 30.09 9.74
N ARG A 347 -0.32 29.00 10.07
CA ARG A 347 -1.29 28.37 9.15
C ARG A 347 -2.35 29.37 8.70
N SER A 348 -2.90 30.18 9.61
CA SER A 348 -3.92 31.17 9.30
C SER A 348 -3.41 32.23 8.32
N GLN A 349 -2.19 32.71 8.51
CA GLN A 349 -1.56 33.68 7.61
C GLN A 349 -1.41 33.11 6.20
N LEU A 350 -0.94 31.86 6.09
CA LEU A 350 -0.74 31.18 4.81
C LEU A 350 -2.04 30.97 4.04
N VAL A 351 -3.11 30.48 4.67
CA VAL A 351 -4.41 30.28 3.99
C VAL A 351 -5.09 31.58 3.59
N HIS A 352 -4.68 32.71 4.18
CA HIS A 352 -5.12 34.05 3.78
C HIS A 352 -4.14 34.73 2.80
N GLY A 353 -3.15 34.01 2.28
CA GLY A 353 -2.19 34.50 1.29
C GLY A 353 -1.17 35.51 1.83
N GLN A 354 -0.97 35.56 3.15
CA GLN A 354 0.02 36.44 3.76
C GLN A 354 1.43 35.84 3.63
N LYS A 355 2.43 36.70 3.52
CA LYS A 355 3.83 36.28 3.45
C LYS A 355 4.34 35.89 4.84
N VAL A 356 4.68 34.61 5.00
CA VAL A 356 5.39 34.08 6.17
C VAL A 356 6.84 33.83 5.79
N LYS A 357 7.78 34.02 6.74
CA LYS A 357 9.19 33.68 6.50
C LYS A 357 9.35 32.18 6.35
N ASP A 358 10.17 31.74 5.39
CA ASP A 358 10.37 30.33 5.07
C ASP A 358 10.80 29.49 6.29
N GLY A 359 11.66 30.03 7.16
CA GLY A 359 12.10 29.34 8.38
C GLY A 359 10.99 29.16 9.42
N ASP A 360 10.12 30.17 9.58
CA ASP A 360 8.98 30.09 10.52
C ASP A 360 7.94 29.09 9.99
N ARG A 361 7.71 29.09 8.67
CA ARG A 361 6.87 28.11 8.00
C ARG A 361 7.38 26.69 8.19
N GLN A 362 8.65 26.41 7.84
CA GLN A 362 9.22 25.06 7.95
C GLN A 362 9.13 24.54 9.39
N LYS A 363 9.49 25.39 10.37
CA LYS A 363 9.41 25.05 11.78
C LYS A 363 7.97 24.77 12.23
N ALA A 364 7.01 25.57 11.78
CA ALA A 364 5.59 25.35 12.07
C ALA A 364 5.09 24.03 11.45
N THR A 365 5.50 23.71 10.22
CA THR A 365 5.17 22.45 9.53
C THR A 365 5.71 21.24 10.27
N GLU A 366 7.01 21.24 10.61
CA GLU A 366 7.66 20.13 11.33
C GLU A 366 7.01 19.91 12.69
N GLN A 367 6.80 21.00 13.45
CA GLN A 367 6.09 20.93 14.71
C GLN A 367 4.66 20.41 14.55
N ALA A 368 3.95 20.83 13.50
CA ALA A 368 2.58 20.41 13.26
C ALA A 368 2.48 18.89 13.06
N VAL A 369 3.38 18.36 12.23
CA VAL A 369 3.46 16.93 11.91
C VAL A 369 3.87 16.12 13.14
N ASP A 370 4.88 16.57 13.90
CA ASP A 370 5.36 15.88 15.11
C ASP A 370 4.26 15.77 16.18
N VAL A 371 3.57 16.87 16.48
CA VAL A 371 2.43 16.87 17.42
C VAL A 371 1.28 15.99 16.92
N ALA A 372 1.01 15.96 15.61
CA ALA A 372 -0.01 15.09 15.04
C ALA A 372 0.33 13.60 15.24
N VAL A 373 1.59 13.21 15.03
CA VAL A 373 2.08 11.85 15.30
C VAL A 373 1.92 11.52 16.77
N GLN A 374 2.41 12.38 17.68
CA GLN A 374 2.32 12.13 19.11
C GLN A 374 0.87 12.01 19.60
N ALA A 375 -0.02 12.87 19.10
CA ALA A 375 -1.44 12.82 19.45
C ALA A 375 -2.10 11.53 18.98
N LEU A 376 -1.85 11.10 17.73
CA LEU A 376 -2.36 9.83 17.23
C LEU A 376 -1.79 8.64 18.02
N ARG A 377 -0.50 8.65 18.37
CA ARG A 377 0.09 7.61 19.23
C ARG A 377 -0.64 7.52 20.56
N ALA A 378 -0.85 8.65 21.23
CA ALA A 378 -1.53 8.70 22.51
C ALA A 378 -2.95 8.11 22.41
N ILE A 379 -3.73 8.54 21.42
CA ILE A 379 -5.11 8.07 21.21
C ILE A 379 -5.16 6.57 20.89
N TYR A 380 -4.33 6.08 19.96
CA TYR A 380 -4.33 4.66 19.61
C TYR A 380 -3.83 3.77 20.76
N SER A 381 -2.83 4.21 21.51
CA SER A 381 -2.32 3.46 22.67
C SER A 381 -3.38 3.34 23.77
N ALA A 382 -4.23 4.36 23.92
CA ALA A 382 -5.32 4.33 24.90
C ALA A 382 -6.49 3.43 24.45
N GLY A 383 -6.61 3.10 23.17
CA GLY A 383 -7.64 2.21 22.64
C GLY A 383 -9.08 2.73 22.82
N GLU A 384 -10.04 1.83 23.00
CA GLU A 384 -11.42 2.19 23.31
C GLU A 384 -11.54 2.83 24.71
N PRO A 385 -12.39 3.86 24.90
CA PRO A 385 -13.31 4.46 23.92
C PRO A 385 -12.68 5.51 22.99
N TRP A 386 -11.41 5.87 23.20
CA TRP A 386 -10.79 7.05 22.58
C TRP A 386 -10.69 6.97 21.06
N VAL A 387 -10.52 5.78 20.50
CA VAL A 387 -10.44 5.57 19.05
C VAL A 387 -11.80 5.67 18.35
N SER A 388 -12.90 5.30 19.01
CA SER A 388 -14.24 5.29 18.40
C SER A 388 -15.01 6.60 18.60
N GLU A 389 -14.65 7.40 19.60
CA GLU A 389 -15.35 8.65 19.89
C GLU A 389 -15.20 9.71 18.80
N ALA A 390 -16.28 10.47 18.58
CA ALA A 390 -16.23 11.66 17.74
C ALA A 390 -15.26 12.71 18.33
N SER A 391 -14.66 13.52 17.46
CA SER A 391 -13.60 14.48 17.85
C SER A 391 -14.03 15.49 18.91
N ASP A 392 -15.30 15.91 18.90
CA ASP A 392 -15.86 16.87 19.84
C ASP A 392 -16.12 16.26 21.22
N VAL A 393 -16.60 15.01 21.26
CA VAL A 393 -16.74 14.22 22.49
C VAL A 393 -15.36 13.96 23.10
N ARG A 394 -14.40 13.47 22.29
CA ARG A 394 -13.02 13.21 22.70
C ARG A 394 -12.38 14.46 23.32
N SER A 395 -12.46 15.60 22.63
CA SER A 395 -11.94 16.88 23.10
C SER A 395 -12.57 17.32 24.42
N LYS A 396 -13.91 17.21 24.54
CA LYS A 396 -14.62 17.57 25.76
C LYS A 396 -14.12 16.75 26.95
N ARG A 397 -14.01 15.44 26.80
CA ARG A 397 -13.55 14.52 27.86
C ARG A 397 -12.11 14.79 28.28
N ILE A 398 -11.22 15.02 27.31
CA ILE A 398 -9.82 15.43 27.58
C ILE A 398 -9.78 16.70 28.43
N VAL A 399 -10.52 17.75 28.02
CA VAL A 399 -10.53 19.04 28.75
C VAL A 399 -11.19 18.94 30.13
N LEU A 400 -12.14 18.02 30.31
CA LEU A 400 -12.74 17.72 31.62
C LEU A 400 -11.82 16.90 32.55
N GLY A 401 -10.63 16.50 32.07
CA GLY A 401 -9.66 15.75 32.85
C GLY A 401 -9.97 14.25 32.93
N GLU A 402 -10.80 13.72 32.05
CA GLU A 402 -11.06 12.27 31.96
C GLU A 402 -9.92 11.50 31.26
N TRP A 403 -8.93 12.23 30.73
CA TRP A 403 -7.73 11.65 30.11
C TRP A 403 -6.65 11.42 31.17
N ASP A 404 -6.23 10.16 31.35
CA ASP A 404 -5.11 9.76 32.23
C ASP A 404 -3.85 9.43 31.41
N ASN A 405 -2.86 10.31 31.48
CA ASN A 405 -1.57 10.16 30.78
C ASN A 405 -0.78 8.91 31.22
N ARG A 406 -1.09 8.33 32.39
CA ARG A 406 -0.33 7.19 32.95
C ARG A 406 -0.51 5.90 32.17
N THR A 407 -1.58 5.80 31.39
CA THR A 407 -1.92 4.60 30.61
C THR A 407 -1.42 4.63 29.16
N SER A 408 -0.99 5.78 28.62
CA SER A 408 -0.83 5.98 27.16
C SER A 408 0.61 6.07 26.64
N ILE A 409 1.64 6.08 27.51
CA ILE A 409 3.06 6.23 27.11
C ILE A 409 3.96 5.20 27.83
N ARG A 410 3.60 3.92 27.77
CA ARG A 410 4.49 2.82 28.18
C ARG A 410 4.82 1.92 27.03
#